data_AF-A0A8T3WM47-F1
#
_entry.id   AF-A0A8T3WM47-F1
#
_cell.length_a   1.000
_cell.length_b   1.000
_cell.length_c   1.000
_cell.angle_alpha   90.00
_cell.angle_beta   90.00
_cell.angle_gamma   90.00
#
_symmetry.space_group_name_H-M   'P 1'
#
loop_
_entity.id
_entity.type
_entity.pdbx_description
1 polymer ?
#
loop_
_entity_poly.entity_id
_entity_poly.type
_entity_poly.pdbx_seq_one_letter_code
_entity_poly.pdbx_strand_id
1 'polypeptide(L)' 'MVKVQKLPSGQLVITIPKVLAEYEGLKKGMELEFKKHKDGFILKIRKEGGK' A
#
# COMPACT_ATOMS: atom_id res chain seq x y z
N MET A 1 -11.00 -6.92 -8.24
CA MET A 1 -9.81 -7.26 -9.05
C MET A 1 -8.90 -6.04 -9.09
N VAL A 2 -7.65 -6.16 -8.66
CA VAL A 2 -6.67 -5.05 -8.64
C VAL A 2 -5.64 -5.26 -9.72
N LYS A 3 -5.20 -4.17 -10.36
CA LYS A 3 -4.24 -4.22 -11.47
C LYS A 3 -2.86 -3.80 -10.94
N VAL A 4 -1.86 -4.62 -11.23
CA VAL A 4 -0.45 -4.27 -11.06
C VAL A 4 0.02 -3.69 -12.38
N GLN A 5 0.68 -2.53 -12.32
CA GLN A 5 1.22 -1.84 -13.49
C GLN A 5 2.70 -1.55 -13.26
N LYS A 6 3.52 -1.70 -14.30
CA LYS A 6 4.93 -1.30 -14.28
C LYS A 6 5.08 -0.04 -15.11
N LEU A 7 5.52 1.04 -14.50
CA LEU A 7 5.80 2.29 -15.19
C LEU A 7 7.11 2.17 -15.98
N PRO A 8 7.31 3.00 -17.03
CA PRO A 8 8.56 3.03 -17.78
C PRO A 8 9.80 3.31 -16.93
N SER A 9 9.65 4.01 -15.80
CA SER A 9 10.71 4.23 -14.80
C SER A 9 11.16 2.97 -14.06
N GLY A 10 10.48 1.84 -14.27
CA GLY A 10 10.72 0.58 -13.55
C GLY A 10 9.90 0.46 -12.26
N GLN A 11 9.22 1.51 -11.82
CA GLN A 11 8.39 1.50 -10.62
C GLN A 11 7.13 0.63 -10.82
N LEU A 12 6.86 -0.24 -9.85
CA LEU A 12 5.61 -1.00 -9.78
C LEU A 12 4.55 -0.21 -9.01
N VAL A 13 3.35 -0.16 -9.59
CA VAL A 13 2.17 0.53 -9.04
C VAL A 13 1.06 -0.49 -8.86
N ILE A 14 0.50 -0.53 -7.65
CA ILE A 14 -0.66 -1.35 -7.32
C ILE A 14 -1.82 -0.38 -7.07
N THR A 15 -2.90 -0.55 -7.81
CA THR A 15 -4.12 0.24 -7.56
C THR A 15 -4.86 -0.34 -6.37
N ILE A 16 -5.13 0.49 -5.35
CA ILE A 16 -5.99 0.13 -4.22
C ILE A 16 -7.40 0.66 -4.51
N PRO A 17 -8.45 -0.18 -4.45
CA PRO A 17 -9.84 0.25 -4.61
C PRO A 17 -10.23 1.30 -3.57
N LYS A 18 -11.00 2.30 -3.98
CA LYS A 18 -11.42 3.43 -3.13
C LYS A 18 -12.03 2.98 -1.79
N VAL A 19 -12.91 1.98 -1.81
CA VAL A 19 -13.57 1.46 -0.60
C VAL A 19 -12.57 0.92 0.43
N LEU A 20 -11.52 0.21 -0.03
CA LEU A 20 -10.47 -0.30 0.87
C LEU A 20 -9.58 0.83 1.38
N ALA A 21 -9.25 1.79 0.52
CA ALA A 21 -8.48 2.95 0.92
C ALA A 21 -9.21 3.78 1.99
N GLU A 22 -10.52 3.96 1.86
CA GLU A 22 -11.35 4.65 2.85
C GLU A 22 -11.48 3.86 4.15
N TYR A 23 -11.73 2.55 4.07
CA TYR A 23 -11.81 1.68 5.24
C TYR A 23 -10.52 1.69 6.08
N GLU A 24 -9.36 1.61 5.41
CA GLU A 24 -8.05 1.67 6.05
C GLU A 24 -7.59 3.11 6.36
N GLY A 25 -8.32 4.14 5.91
CA GLY A 25 -7.97 5.54 6.11
C GLY A 25 -6.72 6.00 5.35
N LEU A 26 -6.41 5.39 4.21
CA LEU A 26 -5.28 5.73 3.34
C LEU A 26 -5.48 7.10 2.68
N LYS A 27 -4.48 7.98 2.83
CA LYS A 27 -4.45 9.32 2.25
C LYS A 27 -3.22 9.50 1.37
N LYS A 28 -3.33 10.41 0.40
CA LYS A 28 -2.20 10.79 -0.46
C LYS A 28 -1.04 11.29 0.41
N GLY A 29 0.17 10.78 0.15
CA GLY A 29 1.39 11.17 0.88
C GLY A 29 1.67 10.35 2.14
N MET A 30 0.83 9.37 2.50
CA MET A 30 1.11 8.46 3.60
C MET A 30 2.21 7.47 3.26
N GLU A 31 3.08 7.20 4.24
CA GLU A 31 4.05 6.11 4.16
C GLU A 31 3.42 4.78 4.61
N LEU A 32 3.70 3.73 3.84
CA LEU A 32 3.30 2.36 4.13
C LEU A 32 4.55 1.50 4.29
N GLU A 33 4.52 0.59 5.26
CA GLU A 33 5.55 -0.41 5.47
C GLU A 33 5.09 -1.75 4.89
N PHE A 34 5.95 -2.36 4.07
CA PHE A 34 5.75 -3.74 3.62
C PHE A 34 6.31 -4.70 4.65
N LYS A 35 5.49 -5.62 5.14
CA LYS A 35 5.94 -6.75 5.96
C LYS A 35 5.83 -8.04 5.18
N LYS A 36 6.89 -8.84 5.21
CA LYS A 36 6.90 -10.18 4.60
C LYS A 36 5.93 -11.09 5.36
N HIS A 37 5.13 -11.84 4.62
CA HIS A 37 4.27 -12.91 5.11
C HIS A 37 4.59 -14.20 4.34
N LYS A 38 4.19 -15.37 4.85
CA LYS A 38 4.55 -16.68 4.27
C LYS A 38 4.17 -16.78 2.78
N ASP A 39 3.02 -16.23 2.42
CA ASP A 39 2.44 -16.32 1.07
C ASP A 39 2.32 -14.95 0.37
N GLY A 40 3.06 -13.93 0.84
CA GLY A 40 2.98 -12.59 0.23
C GLY A 40 3.54 -11.47 1.10
N PHE A 41 2.94 -10.28 0.98
CA PHE A 41 3.27 -9.12 1.78
C PHE A 41 2.02 -8.45 2.34
N ILE A 42 2.16 -7.88 3.53
CA ILE A 42 1.12 -7.09 4.18
C ILE A 42 1.56 -5.63 4.14
N LEU A 43 0.67 -4.77 3.68
CA LEU A 43 0.82 -3.32 3.78
C LEU A 43 0.33 -2.88 5.15
N LYS A 44 1.19 -2.26 5.96
CA LYS A 44 0.80 -1.61 7.20
C LYS A 44 1.00 -0.12 7.11
N ILE A 45 0.02 0.64 7.59
CA ILE A 45 0.15 2.07 7.75
C ILE A 45 1.21 2.34 8.81
N ARG A 46 2.25 3.09 8.43
CA ARG A 46 3.24 3.57 9.39
C ARG A 46 2.59 4.67 10.20
N LYS A 47 2.18 4.37 11.45
CA LYS A 47 1.77 5.41 12.39
C LYS A 47 3.02 6.19 12.78
N GLU A 48 3.15 7.44 12.35
CA GLU A 48 4.10 8.35 12.96
C GLU A 48 3.78 8.44 14.47
N GLY A 49 4.76 8.20 15.33
CA GLY A 49 4.63 8.46 16.77
C GLY A 49 4.02 7.37 17.65
N GLY A 50 4.38 6.10 17.44
CA GLY A 50 4.16 5.02 18.41
C GLY A 50 5.23 4.94 19.51
N LYS A 51 5.74 6.07 19.98
CA LYS A 51 6.40 6.30 21.27
C LYS A 51 6.49 7.80 21.51
#